data_AF-A0A8T2J9S6-F1
#
_entry.id   AF-A0A8T2J9S6-F1
#
_cell.length_a   1.000
_cell.length_b   1.000
_cell.length_c   1.000
_cell.angle_alpha   90.00
_cell.angle_beta   90.00
_cell.angle_gamma   90.00
#
_symmetry.space_group_name_H-M   'P 1'
#
loop_
_entity.id
_entity.type
_entity.pdbx_description
1 polymer ?
#
loop_
_entity_poly.entity_id
_entity_poly.type
_entity_poly.pdbx_seq_one_letter_code
_entity_poly.pdbx_strand_id
1 'polypeptide(L)'
;TVSSRGQGGFIRAKLVVKTLEAFFASADESIDVEHVPIWCRDNRGNKSLVTEEEKIFTVTEAEKLWRKMKLLEEVNQLAYKMTPDGYLKLWQLRKPHLSKYNAIFVDEAQDCTPAIMEIVLSQNCGKIFVGDPHQQIYSFRGAVNALCEVPHTHIFYLTQSFRFGAEIAYVGATILDAFKKVRNKTLIGGYQTGTIIGEPLEKVAVLCRTNSCVFDEAVRVTEGEKPANIHIIGGPCNFGLNKILDIWILLQPERERDRKHLCIKDWNIKMWAKHGGFSALKNYAVSSEDKELEGKIAIVEKYNTRLPELVNRIQSCHTANIKEADYTLGTVHKAKGMEFDTVKVTDDFFKIPTTRHNLERLNIKIASGVEDEWNLLYVAVTRAKKHLVITQSIENILTLAGEYFLKAELSSVIFKEGPVQCAFNHCNNNMLEDAVLTMKKLPITYSDKTEDKGGYVCHACVHQRIGPMTHLMVSPERVKSMQNNIENVALPRNFLLLLEAI
;
A
#
# COMPACT_ATOMS: atom_id res chain seq x y z
N THR A 1 12.98 12.94 39.98
CA THR A 1 14.33 13.53 39.93
C THR A 1 15.27 12.41 39.49
N VAL A 2 15.51 12.20 38.20
CA VAL A 2 16.24 13.06 37.27
C VAL A 2 15.40 13.25 35.99
N SER A 3 15.16 14.51 35.65
CA SER A 3 14.45 14.91 34.45
C SER A 3 15.51 15.32 33.43
N SER A 4 15.68 14.54 32.37
CA SER A 4 16.17 15.07 31.10
C SER A 4 15.09 16.02 30.58
N ARG A 5 15.18 17.28 31.01
CA ARG A 5 14.41 18.42 30.50
C ARG A 5 14.75 18.60 29.03
N GLY A 6 14.07 17.88 28.14
CA GLY A 6 14.36 17.97 26.71
C GLY A 6 13.41 17.23 25.80
N GLN A 7 12.87 16.07 26.19
CA GLN A 7 11.90 15.34 25.37
C GLN A 7 10.48 15.63 25.83
N GLY A 8 9.60 16.03 24.92
CA GLY A 8 8.19 16.28 25.21
C GLY A 8 7.52 15.00 25.72
N GLY A 9 6.57 15.13 26.67
CA GLY A 9 5.88 13.97 27.27
C GLY A 9 5.24 13.01 26.27
N PHE A 10 4.94 13.48 25.06
CA PHE A 10 4.41 12.68 23.95
C PHE A 10 5.40 11.66 23.40
N ILE A 11 6.67 12.03 23.22
CA ILE A 11 7.72 11.14 22.70
C ILE A 11 7.89 9.96 23.66
N ARG A 12 7.94 10.26 24.96
CA ARG A 12 8.03 9.25 26.01
C ARG A 12 6.81 8.34 26.05
N ALA A 13 5.59 8.88 25.99
CA ALA A 13 4.38 8.07 25.95
C ALA A 13 4.37 7.12 24.74
N LYS A 14 4.80 7.62 23.57
CA LYS A 14 4.93 6.82 22.36
C LYS A 14 5.94 5.69 22.48
N LEU A 15 7.12 5.95 23.07
CA LEU A 15 8.12 4.92 23.33
C LEU A 15 7.56 3.80 24.21
N VAL A 16 6.84 4.15 25.28
CA VAL A 16 6.19 3.18 26.16
C VAL A 16 5.14 2.35 25.41
N VAL A 17 4.28 2.99 24.60
CA VAL A 17 3.26 2.27 23.81
C VAL A 17 3.90 1.32 22.81
N LYS A 18 4.90 1.78 22.04
CA LYS A 18 5.62 0.92 21.09
C LYS A 18 6.34 -0.24 21.76
N THR A 19 6.88 -0.02 22.95
CA THR A 19 7.53 -1.08 23.75
C THR A 19 6.51 -2.14 24.17
N LEU A 20 5.30 -1.73 24.58
CA LEU A 20 4.22 -2.67 24.88
C LEU A 20 3.73 -3.42 23.64
N GLU A 21 3.57 -2.74 22.50
CA GLU A 21 3.19 -3.37 21.24
C GLU A 21 4.22 -4.43 20.81
N ALA A 22 5.51 -4.11 20.90
CA ALA A 22 6.58 -5.06 20.64
C ALA A 22 6.53 -6.27 21.58
N PHE A 23 6.32 -6.03 22.89
CA PHE A 23 6.16 -7.11 23.87
C PHE A 23 4.91 -7.96 23.64
N PHE A 24 3.80 -7.37 23.23
CA PHE A 24 2.58 -8.12 22.91
C PHE A 24 2.76 -9.01 21.69
N ALA A 25 3.59 -8.60 20.74
CA ALA A 25 3.92 -9.38 19.56
C ALA A 25 5.00 -10.46 19.82
N SER A 26 5.88 -10.27 20.81
CA SER A 26 7.01 -11.18 21.07
C SER A 26 6.62 -12.48 21.79
N ALA A 27 7.52 -13.46 21.78
CA ALA A 27 7.41 -14.69 22.57
C ALA A 27 7.86 -14.51 24.04
N ASP A 28 8.43 -13.34 24.39
CA ASP A 28 9.13 -13.16 25.67
C ASP A 28 8.19 -13.14 26.88
N GLU A 29 8.64 -13.69 28.01
CA GLU A 29 7.80 -13.75 29.23
C GLU A 29 7.71 -12.41 29.97
N SER A 30 8.68 -11.52 29.76
CA SER A 30 8.81 -10.21 30.41
C SER A 30 9.19 -9.11 29.43
N ILE A 31 8.90 -7.86 29.80
CA ILE A 31 9.30 -6.69 29.02
C ILE A 31 10.80 -6.43 29.27
N ASP A 32 11.57 -6.26 28.21
CA ASP A 32 13.01 -5.98 28.26
C ASP A 32 13.41 -4.80 27.36
N VAL A 33 14.71 -4.50 27.33
CA VAL A 33 15.28 -3.40 26.54
C VAL A 33 15.27 -3.65 25.03
N GLU A 34 15.18 -4.91 24.58
CA GLU A 34 15.11 -5.27 23.16
C GLU A 34 13.73 -4.92 22.57
N HIS A 35 12.70 -4.88 23.40
CA HIS A 35 11.38 -4.37 23.03
C HIS A 35 11.35 -2.85 22.79
N VAL A 36 12.36 -2.11 23.29
CA VAL A 36 12.40 -0.65 23.13
C VAL A 36 12.94 -0.31 21.74
N PRO A 37 12.25 0.55 20.96
CA PRO A 37 12.76 0.98 19.66
C PRO A 37 14.17 1.57 19.73
N ILE A 38 15.04 1.15 18.80
CA ILE A 38 16.45 1.62 18.74
C ILE A 38 16.54 3.13 18.51
N TRP A 39 15.58 3.70 17.78
CA TRP A 39 15.55 5.11 17.40
C TRP A 39 14.24 5.76 17.81
N CYS A 40 14.31 7.01 18.25
CA CYS A 40 13.16 7.88 18.46
C CYS A 40 13.35 9.21 17.74
N ARG A 41 12.26 9.88 17.34
CA ARG A 41 12.35 11.25 16.86
C ARG A 41 12.34 12.22 18.03
N ASP A 42 13.25 13.19 18.01
CA ASP A 42 13.28 14.27 18.98
C ASP A 42 12.12 15.28 18.74
N ASN A 43 11.99 16.29 19.60
CA ASN A 43 10.97 17.34 19.46
C ASN A 43 11.07 18.15 18.15
N ARG A 44 12.19 18.02 17.41
CA ARG A 44 12.44 18.68 16.12
C ARG A 44 12.17 17.74 14.95
N GLY A 45 11.75 16.49 15.21
CA GLY A 45 11.48 15.48 14.20
C GLY A 45 12.72 14.75 13.68
N ASN A 46 13.90 14.98 14.27
CA ASN A 46 15.14 14.32 13.87
C ASN A 46 15.24 12.93 14.50
N LYS A 47 15.67 11.94 13.73
CA LYS A 47 15.96 10.60 14.27
C LYS A 47 17.17 10.67 15.20
N SER A 48 16.99 10.20 16.42
CA SER A 48 18.02 10.09 17.46
C SER A 48 18.03 8.66 18.02
N LEU A 49 19.21 8.17 18.39
CA LEU A 49 19.33 6.89 19.10
C LEU A 49 18.70 7.02 20.48
N VAL A 50 17.93 6.02 20.88
CA VAL A 50 17.47 5.91 22.26
C VAL A 50 18.64 5.46 23.11
N THR A 51 18.98 6.26 24.12
CA THR A 51 20.08 5.95 25.04
C THR A 51 19.72 4.75 25.93
N GLU A 52 20.72 4.03 26.44
CA GLU A 52 20.49 2.89 27.34
C GLU A 52 19.72 3.28 28.61
N GLU A 53 19.98 4.47 29.15
CA GLU A 53 19.22 5.01 30.29
C GLU A 53 17.73 5.21 29.94
N GLU A 54 17.43 5.74 28.76
CA GLU A 54 16.06 5.91 28.27
C GLU A 54 15.36 4.57 28.00
N LYS A 55 16.09 3.55 27.54
CA LYS A 55 15.53 2.19 27.38
C LYS A 55 15.09 1.61 28.72
N ILE A 56 15.99 1.59 29.71
CA ILE A 56 15.71 1.06 31.06
C ILE A 56 14.49 1.77 31.68
N PHE A 57 14.45 3.09 31.51
CA PHE A 57 13.35 3.89 32.01
C PHE A 57 12.02 3.62 31.28
N THR A 58 12.06 3.50 29.95
CA THR A 58 10.90 3.12 29.13
C THR A 58 10.34 1.76 29.56
N VAL A 59 11.20 0.75 29.77
CA VAL A 59 10.81 -0.58 30.26
C VAL A 59 10.09 -0.47 31.61
N THR A 60 10.68 0.26 32.56
CA THR A 60 10.09 0.45 33.90
C THR A 60 8.68 1.05 33.84
N GLU A 61 8.45 2.00 32.93
CA GLU A 61 7.15 2.63 32.75
C GLU A 61 6.16 1.71 32.01
N ALA A 62 6.63 0.95 31.02
CA ALA A 62 5.84 -0.07 30.32
C ALA A 62 5.37 -1.18 31.28
N GLU A 63 6.23 -1.67 32.18
CA GLU A 63 5.87 -2.66 33.20
C GLU A 63 4.81 -2.14 34.18
N LYS A 64 4.96 -0.90 34.66
CA LYS A 64 3.94 -0.26 35.51
C LYS A 64 2.61 -0.19 34.78
N LEU A 65 2.64 0.14 33.50
CA LEU A 65 1.44 0.24 32.68
C LEU A 65 0.80 -1.13 32.45
N TRP A 66 1.60 -2.13 32.08
CA TRP A 66 1.16 -3.52 31.92
C TRP A 66 0.51 -4.07 33.20
N ARG A 67 1.10 -3.79 34.36
CA ARG A 67 0.50 -4.17 35.65
C ARG A 67 -0.87 -3.53 35.87
N LYS A 68 -1.02 -2.25 35.51
CA LYS A 68 -2.31 -1.53 35.61
C LYS A 68 -3.35 -2.07 34.63
N MET A 69 -2.94 -2.41 33.39
CA MET A 69 -3.85 -2.97 32.37
C MET A 69 -4.50 -4.29 32.81
N LYS A 70 -3.84 -5.06 33.68
CA LYS A 70 -4.33 -6.35 34.21
C LYS A 70 -5.32 -6.22 35.36
N LEU A 71 -5.52 -5.02 35.93
CA LEU A 71 -6.45 -4.80 37.02
C LEU A 71 -7.89 -4.87 36.50
N LEU A 72 -8.75 -5.63 37.18
CA LEU A 72 -10.16 -5.82 36.81
C LEU A 72 -11.10 -4.81 37.48
N GLU A 73 -10.60 -4.02 38.43
CA GLU A 73 -11.39 -3.04 39.19
C GLU A 73 -11.67 -1.77 38.35
N GLU A 74 -12.82 -1.14 38.59
CA GLU A 74 -13.13 0.16 37.99
C GLU A 74 -12.14 1.22 38.47
N VAL A 75 -11.34 1.75 37.56
CA VAL A 75 -10.36 2.79 37.86
C VAL A 75 -10.97 4.14 37.50
N ASN A 76 -11.13 5.02 38.49
CA ASN A 76 -11.67 6.39 38.34
C ASN A 76 -10.74 7.36 37.56
N GLN A 77 -9.57 6.90 37.13
CA GLN A 77 -8.60 7.67 36.34
C GLN A 77 -8.35 6.96 35.02
N LEU A 78 -7.75 7.67 34.05
CA LEU A 78 -7.32 7.21 32.71
C LEU A 78 -6.50 5.90 32.75
N ALA A 79 -7.14 4.79 33.06
CA ALA A 79 -6.57 3.46 33.00
C ALA A 79 -6.52 3.04 31.55
N TYR A 80 -5.33 2.62 31.12
CA TYR A 80 -5.17 2.06 29.79
C TYR A 80 -5.96 0.76 29.74
N LYS A 81 -6.93 0.72 28.83
CA LYS A 81 -7.78 -0.45 28.61
C LYS A 81 -6.93 -1.58 28.05
N MET A 82 -7.24 -2.82 28.46
CA MET A 82 -6.67 -4.00 27.83
C MET A 82 -6.95 -3.97 26.33
N THR A 83 -5.91 -4.12 25.52
CA THR A 83 -6.02 -4.19 24.06
C THR A 83 -6.21 -5.64 23.61
N PRO A 84 -6.64 -5.86 22.35
CA PRO A 84 -6.68 -7.19 21.79
C PRO A 84 -5.38 -7.98 21.89
N ASP A 85 -4.28 -7.33 21.52
CA ASP A 85 -2.94 -7.94 21.57
C ASP A 85 -2.50 -8.20 23.02
N GLY A 86 -2.92 -7.35 23.96
CA GLY A 86 -2.63 -7.54 25.39
C GLY A 86 -3.31 -8.77 25.99
N TYR A 87 -4.59 -9.05 25.67
CA TYR A 87 -5.21 -10.29 26.16
C TYR A 87 -4.66 -11.53 25.44
N LEU A 88 -4.28 -11.41 24.16
CA LEU A 88 -3.60 -12.47 23.41
C LEU A 88 -2.25 -12.81 24.08
N LYS A 89 -1.49 -11.78 24.48
CA LYS A 89 -0.26 -11.94 25.25
C LYS A 89 -0.52 -12.63 26.60
N LEU A 90 -1.58 -12.26 27.33
CA LEU A 90 -1.96 -12.99 28.56
C LEU A 90 -2.25 -14.47 28.30
N TRP A 91 -2.86 -14.79 27.15
CA TRP A 91 -3.11 -16.17 26.77
C TRP A 91 -1.81 -16.91 26.43
N GLN A 92 -0.90 -16.31 25.66
CA GLN A 92 0.44 -16.85 25.40
C GLN A 92 1.19 -17.15 26.71
N LEU A 93 1.24 -16.19 27.64
CA LEU A 93 1.91 -16.34 28.93
C LEU A 93 1.30 -17.44 29.82
N ARG A 94 0.04 -17.83 29.60
CA ARG A 94 -0.60 -18.97 30.29
C ARG A 94 -0.17 -20.33 29.75
N LYS A 95 0.61 -20.37 28.66
CA LYS A 95 1.08 -21.59 28.00
C LYS A 95 -0.07 -22.58 27.75
N PRO A 96 -1.03 -22.22 26.88
CA PRO A 96 -2.25 -22.98 26.71
C PRO A 96 -1.94 -24.36 26.10
N HIS A 97 -2.65 -25.38 26.58
CA HIS A 97 -2.53 -26.75 26.08
C HIS A 97 -3.77 -27.13 25.27
N LEU A 98 -3.60 -27.25 23.96
CA LEU A 98 -4.62 -27.63 22.98
C LEU A 98 -4.62 -29.15 22.70
N SER A 99 -4.42 -29.96 23.75
CA SER A 99 -4.22 -31.42 23.65
C SER A 99 -5.41 -32.21 23.09
N LYS A 100 -6.58 -31.59 22.98
CA LYS A 100 -7.78 -32.19 22.40
C LYS A 100 -7.73 -32.28 20.87
N TYR A 101 -6.80 -31.59 20.22
CA TYR A 101 -6.73 -31.51 18.77
C TYR A 101 -5.54 -32.32 18.22
N ASN A 102 -5.77 -33.08 17.16
CA ASN A 102 -4.71 -33.84 16.48
C ASN A 102 -3.96 -33.01 15.43
N ALA A 103 -4.56 -31.90 14.98
CA ALA A 103 -3.94 -30.98 14.05
C ALA A 103 -4.42 -29.53 14.30
N ILE A 104 -3.56 -28.57 13.98
CA ILE A 104 -3.84 -27.14 13.96
C ILE A 104 -3.57 -26.62 12.55
N PHE A 105 -4.56 -25.92 11.99
CA PHE A 105 -4.46 -25.24 10.71
C PHE A 105 -4.35 -23.75 11.00
N VAL A 106 -3.28 -23.13 10.51
CA VAL A 106 -3.05 -21.69 10.61
C VAL A 106 -3.14 -21.12 9.21
N ASP A 107 -4.21 -20.38 8.95
CA ASP A 107 -4.37 -19.60 7.72
C ASP A 107 -3.69 -18.23 7.88
N GLU A 108 -3.30 -17.60 6.77
CA GLU A 108 -2.57 -16.32 6.73
C GLU A 108 -1.34 -16.31 7.66
N ALA A 109 -0.61 -17.42 7.73
CA ALA A 109 0.49 -17.63 8.67
C ALA A 109 1.61 -16.58 8.57
N GLN A 110 1.78 -15.93 7.42
CA GLN A 110 2.74 -14.84 7.24
C GLN A 110 2.45 -13.60 8.10
N ASP A 111 1.21 -13.43 8.59
CA ASP A 111 0.82 -12.32 9.46
C ASP A 111 0.84 -12.69 10.95
N CYS A 112 1.27 -13.91 11.29
CA CYS A 112 1.38 -14.32 12.69
C CYS A 112 2.51 -13.57 13.40
N THR A 113 2.23 -13.10 14.61
CA THR A 113 3.26 -12.58 15.51
C THR A 113 4.00 -13.74 16.19
N PRO A 114 5.25 -13.53 16.65
CA PRO A 114 5.97 -14.51 17.47
C PRO A 114 5.15 -15.06 18.64
N ALA A 115 4.33 -14.23 19.29
CA ALA A 115 3.42 -14.65 20.36
C ALA A 115 2.41 -15.72 19.91
N ILE A 116 1.79 -15.56 18.73
CA ILE A 116 0.87 -16.55 18.15
C ILE A 116 1.64 -17.82 17.78
N MET A 117 2.83 -17.64 17.18
CA MET A 117 3.65 -18.76 16.74
C MET A 117 4.10 -19.64 17.90
N GLU A 118 4.48 -19.07 19.03
CA GLU A 118 4.85 -19.83 20.22
C GLU A 118 3.66 -20.67 20.76
N ILE A 119 2.45 -20.09 20.78
CA ILE A 119 1.24 -20.83 21.15
C ILE A 119 1.06 -22.04 20.23
N VAL A 120 1.18 -21.88 18.91
CA VAL A 120 0.94 -22.97 17.95
C VAL A 120 2.05 -24.01 17.98
N LEU A 121 3.32 -23.58 18.00
CA LEU A 121 4.47 -24.47 17.89
C LEU A 121 4.67 -25.34 19.13
N SER A 122 4.27 -24.84 20.31
CA SER A 122 4.33 -25.58 21.58
C SER A 122 3.32 -26.73 21.69
N GLN A 123 2.39 -26.88 20.75
CA GLN A 123 1.37 -27.93 20.80
C GLN A 123 1.89 -29.28 20.30
N ASN A 124 1.47 -30.39 20.95
CA ASN A 124 1.87 -31.75 20.57
C ASN A 124 0.93 -32.35 19.51
N CYS A 125 0.76 -31.67 18.40
CA CYS A 125 -0.13 -32.08 17.30
C CYS A 125 0.46 -31.71 15.93
N GLY A 126 -0.15 -32.21 14.85
CA GLY A 126 0.19 -31.78 13.50
C GLY A 126 -0.04 -30.27 13.32
N LYS A 127 0.83 -29.58 12.59
CA LYS A 127 0.69 -28.14 12.29
C LYS A 127 0.75 -27.94 10.80
N ILE A 128 -0.25 -27.25 10.26
CA ILE A 128 -0.36 -26.93 8.84
C ILE A 128 -0.46 -25.42 8.72
N PHE A 129 0.57 -24.81 8.16
CA PHE A 129 0.62 -23.37 7.91
C PHE A 129 0.28 -23.12 6.43
N VAL A 130 -0.69 -22.25 6.20
CA VAL A 130 -1.14 -21.82 4.89
C VAL A 130 -0.99 -20.31 4.81
N GLY A 131 -0.51 -19.81 3.68
CA GLY A 131 -0.36 -18.38 3.46
C GLY A 131 0.56 -18.05 2.29
N ASP A 132 0.77 -16.76 2.07
CA ASP A 132 1.63 -16.24 1.01
C ASP A 132 2.68 -15.29 1.63
N PRO A 133 3.97 -15.65 1.65
CA PRO A 133 5.04 -14.81 2.20
C PRO A 133 5.09 -13.40 1.57
N HIS A 134 4.57 -13.22 0.36
CA HIS A 134 4.56 -11.94 -0.36
C HIS A 134 3.27 -11.13 -0.13
N GLN A 135 2.32 -11.65 0.63
CA GLN A 135 1.14 -10.89 1.08
C GLN A 135 1.25 -10.41 2.53
N GLN A 136 2.44 -10.49 3.14
CA GLN A 136 2.67 -9.96 4.48
C GLN A 136 2.61 -8.43 4.46
N ILE A 137 1.62 -7.85 5.14
CA ILE A 137 1.40 -6.38 5.18
C ILE A 137 1.12 -5.85 6.59
N TYR A 138 1.26 -6.69 7.62
CA TYR A 138 1.05 -6.32 9.03
C TYR A 138 2.34 -6.32 9.87
N SER A 139 3.50 -6.15 9.23
CA SER A 139 4.81 -5.99 9.89
C SER A 139 4.80 -4.90 10.99
N PHE A 140 4.03 -3.83 10.79
CA PHE A 140 3.85 -2.75 11.77
C PHE A 140 3.21 -3.21 13.10
N ARG A 141 2.59 -4.39 13.14
CA ARG A 141 2.07 -5.04 14.35
C ARG A 141 3.05 -6.04 14.98
N GLY A 142 4.28 -6.10 14.49
CA GLY A 142 5.27 -7.10 14.91
C GLY A 142 5.05 -8.49 14.31
N ALA A 143 4.24 -8.60 13.24
CA ALA A 143 4.15 -9.84 12.49
C ALA A 143 5.50 -10.14 11.82
N VAL A 144 5.95 -11.38 11.95
CA VAL A 144 7.18 -11.88 11.33
C VAL A 144 6.77 -12.92 10.30
N ASN A 145 7.52 -13.07 9.20
CA ASN A 145 7.11 -13.97 8.12
C ASN A 145 7.32 -15.42 8.55
N ALA A 146 6.38 -15.95 9.33
CA ALA A 146 6.50 -17.25 9.96
C ALA A 146 6.67 -18.37 8.92
N LEU A 147 6.14 -18.19 7.71
CA LEU A 147 6.32 -19.14 6.61
C LEU A 147 7.78 -19.35 6.19
N CYS A 148 8.67 -18.37 6.45
CA CYS A 148 10.09 -18.47 6.12
C CYS A 148 10.94 -18.99 7.28
N GLU A 149 10.52 -18.75 8.52
CA GLU A 149 11.34 -19.01 9.71
C GLU A 149 10.99 -20.32 10.43
N VAL A 150 9.75 -20.81 10.26
CA VAL A 150 9.26 -21.97 10.99
C VAL A 150 9.84 -23.26 10.40
N PRO A 151 10.39 -24.16 11.23
CA PRO A 151 10.81 -25.49 10.79
C PRO A 151 9.64 -26.26 10.19
N HIS A 152 9.83 -26.79 8.97
CA HIS A 152 8.82 -27.58 8.27
C HIS A 152 9.36 -28.95 7.87
N THR A 153 8.51 -29.97 7.93
CA THR A 153 8.82 -31.30 7.37
C THR A 153 8.56 -31.37 5.87
N HIS A 154 7.55 -30.67 5.36
CA HIS A 154 7.17 -30.64 3.95
C HIS A 154 6.74 -29.23 3.56
N ILE A 155 7.03 -28.84 2.33
CA ILE A 155 6.53 -27.60 1.71
C ILE A 155 5.80 -27.97 0.42
N PHE A 156 4.59 -27.44 0.25
CA PHE A 156 3.83 -27.58 -0.97
C PHE A 156 3.57 -26.18 -1.55
N TYR A 157 3.81 -26.01 -2.85
CA TYR A 157 3.59 -24.74 -3.54
C TYR A 157 2.31 -24.80 -4.37
N LEU A 158 1.36 -23.91 -4.07
CA LEU A 158 0.18 -23.67 -4.90
C LEU A 158 0.51 -22.53 -5.88
N THR A 159 1.05 -22.89 -7.05
CA THR A 159 1.48 -21.90 -8.04
C THR A 159 0.35 -21.40 -8.92
N GLN A 160 -0.67 -22.22 -9.18
CA GLN A 160 -1.80 -21.86 -10.03
C GLN A 160 -2.89 -21.14 -9.24
N SER A 161 -3.26 -19.94 -9.70
CA SER A 161 -4.34 -19.14 -9.13
C SER A 161 -5.71 -19.67 -9.57
N PHE A 162 -6.62 -19.83 -8.61
CA PHE A 162 -8.04 -20.09 -8.89
C PHE A 162 -8.85 -18.80 -9.06
N ARG A 163 -8.21 -17.63 -8.91
CA ARG A 163 -8.88 -16.33 -8.87
C ARG A 163 -8.87 -15.61 -10.22
N PHE A 164 -7.73 -15.61 -10.90
CA PHE A 164 -7.49 -14.78 -12.08
C PHE A 164 -6.65 -15.49 -13.16
N GLY A 165 -6.79 -15.00 -14.39
CA GLY A 165 -6.08 -15.51 -15.56
C GLY A 165 -4.62 -15.07 -15.67
N ALA A 166 -4.00 -15.47 -16.78
CA ALA A 166 -2.56 -15.30 -17.03
C ALA A 166 -2.10 -13.84 -17.02
N GLU A 167 -2.89 -12.89 -17.53
CA GLU A 167 -2.47 -11.48 -17.62
C GLU A 167 -2.30 -10.83 -16.23
N ILE A 168 -3.26 -11.03 -15.33
CA ILE A 168 -3.17 -10.51 -13.95
C ILE A 168 -2.05 -11.22 -13.18
N ALA A 169 -1.92 -12.54 -13.37
CA ALA A 169 -0.83 -13.33 -12.80
C ALA A 169 0.54 -12.80 -13.25
N TYR A 170 0.66 -12.41 -14.52
CA TYR A 170 1.87 -11.85 -15.08
C TYR A 170 2.29 -10.55 -14.41
N VAL A 171 1.33 -9.61 -14.23
CA VAL A 171 1.61 -8.35 -13.52
C VAL A 171 2.06 -8.64 -12.09
N GLY A 172 1.36 -9.53 -11.37
CA GLY A 172 1.74 -9.93 -10.01
C GLY A 172 3.13 -10.57 -9.95
N ALA A 173 3.42 -11.53 -10.83
CA ALA A 173 4.72 -12.20 -10.89
C ALA A 173 5.86 -11.22 -11.25
N THR A 174 5.60 -10.26 -12.13
CA THR A 174 6.59 -9.25 -12.53
C THR A 174 6.96 -8.34 -11.36
N ILE A 175 5.98 -7.94 -10.53
CA ILE A 175 6.24 -7.18 -9.30
C ILE A 175 7.15 -7.99 -8.36
N LEU A 176 6.88 -9.29 -8.21
CA LEU A 176 7.68 -10.18 -7.37
C LEU A 176 9.10 -10.39 -7.90
N ASP A 177 9.29 -10.56 -9.21
CA ASP A 177 10.64 -10.70 -9.80
C ASP A 177 11.43 -9.38 -9.70
N ALA A 178 10.83 -8.28 -10.15
CA ALA A 178 11.52 -6.99 -10.24
C ALA A 178 12.00 -6.46 -8.88
N PHE A 179 11.19 -6.61 -7.82
CA PHE A 179 11.49 -6.00 -6.51
C PHE A 179 11.86 -7.00 -5.43
N LYS A 180 11.42 -8.26 -5.55
CA LYS A 180 11.69 -9.29 -4.54
C LYS A 180 12.62 -10.40 -5.05
N LYS A 181 13.05 -10.36 -6.32
CA LYS A 181 13.94 -11.35 -6.97
C LYS A 181 13.39 -12.77 -6.90
N VAL A 182 12.07 -12.92 -6.88
CA VAL A 182 11.39 -14.21 -6.79
C VAL A 182 11.23 -14.79 -8.19
N ARG A 183 12.24 -15.56 -8.63
CA ARG A 183 12.28 -16.12 -10.00
C ARG A 183 11.73 -17.53 -10.14
N ASN A 184 11.78 -18.32 -9.06
CA ASN A 184 11.52 -19.76 -9.10
C ASN A 184 10.14 -20.15 -8.55
N LYS A 185 9.30 -19.18 -8.19
CA LYS A 185 7.96 -19.39 -7.61
C LYS A 185 6.95 -18.58 -8.42
N THR A 186 6.67 -19.04 -9.62
CA THR A 186 5.79 -18.34 -10.57
C THR A 186 4.35 -18.46 -10.10
N LEU A 187 3.74 -17.32 -9.80
CA LEU A 187 2.29 -17.17 -9.79
C LEU A 187 1.81 -17.42 -11.22
N ILE A 188 1.09 -18.52 -11.42
CA ILE A 188 0.54 -18.94 -12.71
C ILE A 188 -0.94 -18.59 -12.70
N GLY A 189 -1.41 -17.93 -13.76
CA GLY A 189 -2.85 -17.68 -13.94
C GLY A 189 -3.62 -18.98 -14.12
N GLY A 190 -4.84 -19.03 -13.59
CA GLY A 190 -5.73 -20.14 -13.88
C GLY A 190 -6.36 -20.04 -15.28
N TYR A 191 -7.37 -20.85 -15.51
CA TYR A 191 -8.11 -20.89 -16.79
C TYR A 191 -9.16 -19.78 -16.94
N GLN A 192 -9.25 -18.87 -15.96
CA GLN A 192 -10.20 -17.77 -15.99
C GLN A 192 -9.78 -16.75 -17.06
N THR A 193 -10.75 -16.18 -17.77
CA THR A 193 -10.50 -15.02 -18.62
C THR A 193 -10.27 -13.81 -17.72
N GLY A 194 -9.13 -13.16 -17.87
CA GLY A 194 -8.85 -11.88 -17.23
C GLY A 194 -8.00 -10.99 -18.13
N THR A 195 -8.26 -9.69 -18.11
CA THR A 195 -7.59 -8.70 -18.95
C THR A 195 -7.10 -7.52 -18.11
N ILE A 196 -5.98 -6.96 -18.53
CA ILE A 196 -5.47 -5.68 -18.02
C ILE A 196 -5.79 -4.51 -18.96
N ILE A 197 -6.45 -4.80 -20.09
CA ILE A 197 -6.76 -3.89 -21.19
C ILE A 197 -8.28 -3.77 -21.36
N GLY A 198 -8.76 -2.56 -21.65
CA GLY A 198 -10.15 -2.26 -22.00
C GLY A 198 -10.92 -1.50 -20.92
N GLU A 199 -12.18 -1.16 -21.23
CA GLU A 199 -13.03 -0.44 -20.29
C GLU A 199 -13.39 -1.31 -19.07
N PRO A 200 -13.41 -0.71 -17.86
CA PRO A 200 -13.80 -1.44 -16.66
C PRO A 200 -15.26 -1.90 -16.75
N LEU A 201 -15.55 -3.09 -16.22
CA LEU A 201 -16.94 -3.56 -16.03
C LEU A 201 -17.71 -2.63 -15.07
N GLU A 202 -19.04 -2.76 -15.06
CA GLU A 202 -20.00 -1.90 -14.32
C GLU A 202 -19.65 -1.63 -12.84
N LYS A 203 -18.93 -2.54 -12.15
CA LYS A 203 -18.55 -2.39 -10.73
C LYS A 203 -17.04 -2.41 -10.56
N VAL A 204 -16.52 -1.36 -9.94
CA VAL A 204 -15.07 -1.14 -9.81
C VAL A 204 -14.66 -1.00 -8.35
N ALA A 205 -13.71 -1.82 -7.91
CA ALA A 205 -13.04 -1.63 -6.63
C ALA A 205 -11.82 -0.73 -6.79
N VAL A 206 -11.79 0.43 -6.14
CA VAL A 206 -10.65 1.35 -6.13
C VAL A 206 -9.84 1.12 -4.85
N LEU A 207 -8.64 0.59 -5.01
CA LEU A 207 -7.75 0.22 -3.92
C LEU A 207 -6.62 1.24 -3.78
N CYS A 208 -6.53 1.84 -2.58
CA CYS A 208 -5.56 2.88 -2.26
C CYS A 208 -4.55 2.44 -1.20
N ARG A 209 -3.39 3.09 -1.19
CA ARG A 209 -2.39 2.95 -0.11
C ARG A 209 -2.79 3.71 1.16
N THR A 210 -3.41 4.87 1.00
CA THR A 210 -3.68 5.85 2.07
C THR A 210 -5.17 6.17 2.21
N ASN A 211 -5.61 6.49 3.44
CA ASN A 211 -6.99 6.94 3.67
C ASN A 211 -7.28 8.29 2.96
N SER A 212 -6.28 9.17 2.81
CA SER A 212 -6.42 10.41 2.05
C SER A 212 -6.79 10.16 0.60
N CYS A 213 -6.14 9.19 -0.06
CA CYS A 213 -6.48 8.85 -1.43
C CYS A 213 -7.87 8.21 -1.55
N VAL A 214 -8.29 7.38 -0.58
CA VAL A 214 -9.68 6.87 -0.54
C VAL A 214 -10.70 8.02 -0.47
N PHE A 215 -10.42 9.05 0.33
CA PHE A 215 -11.29 10.24 0.41
C PHE A 215 -11.30 11.00 -0.92
N ASP A 216 -10.13 11.22 -1.52
CA ASP A 216 -9.99 11.90 -2.81
C ASP A 216 -10.77 11.17 -3.92
N GLU A 217 -10.66 9.85 -3.98
CA GLU A 217 -11.40 9.02 -4.93
C GLU A 217 -12.91 9.02 -4.64
N ALA A 218 -13.31 9.00 -3.36
CA ALA A 218 -14.71 9.13 -2.97
C ALA A 218 -15.31 10.46 -3.43
N VAL A 219 -14.57 11.56 -3.29
CA VAL A 219 -14.97 12.86 -3.84
C VAL A 219 -15.07 12.75 -5.37
N ARG A 220 -14.04 12.24 -6.05
CA ARG A 220 -14.00 12.15 -7.52
C ARG A 220 -15.18 11.39 -8.13
N VAL A 221 -15.58 10.26 -7.53
CA VAL A 221 -16.67 9.43 -8.08
C VAL A 221 -18.07 9.89 -7.64
N THR A 222 -18.16 10.62 -6.54
CA THR A 222 -19.45 11.18 -6.10
C THR A 222 -19.69 12.56 -6.71
N GLU A 223 -18.67 13.28 -7.15
CA GLU A 223 -18.76 14.60 -7.79
C GLU A 223 -19.31 14.52 -9.24
N GLY A 224 -20.12 15.50 -9.64
CA GLY A 224 -20.79 15.54 -10.95
C GLY A 224 -22.33 15.54 -10.89
N GLU A 225 -22.97 15.54 -12.05
CA GLU A 225 -24.45 15.59 -12.22
C GLU A 225 -25.13 14.26 -11.85
N LYS A 226 -24.42 13.14 -12.02
CA LYS A 226 -24.88 11.79 -11.64
C LYS A 226 -23.89 11.19 -10.62
N PRO A 227 -24.11 11.40 -9.31
CA PRO A 227 -23.24 10.83 -8.29
C PRO A 227 -23.34 9.29 -8.31
N ALA A 228 -22.19 8.60 -8.31
CA ALA A 228 -22.17 7.15 -8.25
C ALA A 228 -22.51 6.64 -6.84
N ASN A 229 -23.11 5.44 -6.76
CA ASN A 229 -23.29 4.74 -5.49
C ASN A 229 -21.96 4.14 -5.05
N ILE A 230 -21.53 4.42 -3.83
CA ILE A 230 -20.23 3.99 -3.31
C ILE A 230 -20.39 3.06 -2.11
N HIS A 231 -19.42 2.17 -1.92
CA HIS A 231 -19.24 1.40 -0.70
C HIS A 231 -17.84 1.67 -0.14
N ILE A 232 -17.74 2.11 1.11
CA ILE A 232 -16.43 2.27 1.77
C ILE A 232 -16.14 1.01 2.57
N ILE A 233 -15.02 0.34 2.30
CA ILE A 233 -14.65 -0.88 3.01
C ILE A 233 -14.47 -0.57 4.51
N GLY A 234 -15.22 -1.31 5.35
CA GLY A 234 -15.29 -1.09 6.79
C GLY A 234 -16.27 0.01 7.22
N GLY A 235 -16.90 0.72 6.28
CA GLY A 235 -17.92 1.73 6.51
C GLY A 235 -17.40 3.14 6.84
N PRO A 236 -18.27 4.17 6.72
CA PRO A 236 -17.91 5.57 6.89
C PRO A 236 -17.47 5.92 8.33
N CYS A 237 -18.02 5.20 9.31
CA CYS A 237 -17.67 5.37 10.72
C CYS A 237 -16.23 4.91 11.00
N ASN A 238 -15.85 3.70 10.56
CA ASN A 238 -14.49 3.18 10.73
C ASN A 238 -13.47 3.85 9.79
N PHE A 239 -13.94 4.53 8.73
CA PHE A 239 -13.10 5.44 7.95
C PHE A 239 -12.76 6.71 8.75
N GLY A 240 -13.64 7.11 9.67
CA GLY A 240 -13.44 8.28 10.52
C GLY A 240 -13.92 9.58 9.87
N LEU A 241 -14.97 9.55 9.04
CA LEU A 241 -15.58 10.77 8.46
C LEU A 241 -16.03 11.76 9.55
N ASN A 242 -16.59 11.24 10.66
CA ASN A 242 -16.96 12.08 11.80
C ASN A 242 -15.75 12.77 12.44
N LYS A 243 -14.62 12.06 12.54
CA LYS A 243 -13.37 12.62 13.08
C LYS A 243 -12.79 13.69 12.14
N ILE A 244 -12.90 13.50 10.82
CA ILE A 244 -12.52 14.50 9.82
C ILE A 244 -13.37 15.78 9.98
N LEU A 245 -14.69 15.64 10.16
CA LEU A 245 -15.57 16.78 10.46
C LEU A 245 -15.20 17.47 11.77
N ASP A 246 -14.93 16.71 12.84
CA ASP A 246 -14.53 17.27 14.13
C ASP A 246 -13.22 18.07 14.04
N ILE A 247 -12.24 17.58 13.26
CA ILE A 247 -10.98 18.30 13.00
C ILE A 247 -11.25 19.58 12.19
N TRP A 248 -12.18 19.56 11.25
CA TRP A 248 -12.60 20.76 10.52
C TRP A 248 -13.32 21.78 11.39
N ILE A 249 -14.18 21.32 12.32
CA ILE A 249 -14.80 22.21 13.32
C ILE A 249 -13.71 22.86 14.16
N LEU A 250 -12.69 22.11 14.58
CA LEU A 250 -11.54 22.64 15.33
C LEU A 250 -10.74 23.70 14.54
N LEU A 251 -10.67 23.58 13.20
CA LEU A 251 -10.05 24.57 12.32
C LEU A 251 -10.83 25.90 12.28
N GLN A 252 -12.16 25.88 12.44
CA GLN A 252 -12.97 27.10 12.39
C GLN A 252 -12.70 28.02 13.60
N PRO A 253 -12.73 29.35 13.43
CA PRO A 253 -12.63 30.30 14.54
C PRO A 253 -13.71 30.08 15.61
N GLU A 254 -13.40 30.35 16.87
CA GLU A 254 -14.33 30.15 17.99
C GLU A 254 -15.67 30.87 17.79
N ARG A 255 -15.62 32.13 17.34
CA ARG A 255 -16.81 32.93 17.00
C ARG A 255 -17.70 32.26 15.94
N GLU A 256 -17.11 31.60 14.95
CA GLU A 256 -17.87 30.89 13.91
C GLU A 256 -18.47 29.60 14.42
N ARG A 257 -17.76 28.87 15.28
CA ARG A 257 -18.28 27.66 15.91
C ARG A 257 -19.52 27.99 16.75
N ASP A 258 -19.45 29.06 17.53
CA ASP A 258 -20.56 29.50 18.37
C ASP A 258 -21.75 29.97 17.51
N ARG A 259 -21.49 30.80 16.49
CA ARG A 259 -22.53 31.33 15.58
C ARG A 259 -23.28 30.22 14.84
N LYS A 260 -22.58 29.16 14.43
CA LYS A 260 -23.13 28.02 13.67
C LYS A 260 -23.51 26.84 14.57
N HIS A 261 -23.40 26.97 15.89
CA HIS A 261 -23.62 25.89 16.87
C HIS A 261 -22.87 24.58 16.56
N LEU A 262 -21.62 24.69 16.09
CA LEU A 262 -20.79 23.56 15.74
C LEU A 262 -20.17 22.94 17.00
N CYS A 263 -20.43 21.65 17.24
CA CYS A 263 -19.90 20.92 18.38
C CYS A 263 -18.93 19.81 17.95
N ILE A 264 -17.77 19.76 18.61
CA ILE A 264 -16.80 18.66 18.44
C ILE A 264 -17.28 17.48 19.28
N LYS A 265 -17.52 16.34 18.63
CA LYS A 265 -18.02 15.13 19.30
C LYS A 265 -16.90 14.28 19.88
N ASP A 266 -15.81 14.10 19.14
CA ASP A 266 -14.64 13.33 19.60
C ASP A 266 -13.97 14.05 20.78
N TRP A 267 -13.93 13.36 21.92
CA TRP A 267 -13.36 13.90 23.16
C TRP A 267 -11.86 14.21 23.05
N ASN A 268 -11.10 13.43 22.27
CA ASN A 268 -9.68 13.65 22.04
C ASN A 268 -9.48 14.94 21.26
N ILE A 269 -10.30 15.18 20.23
CA ILE A 269 -10.22 16.39 19.41
C ILE A 269 -10.71 17.61 20.21
N LYS A 270 -11.76 17.44 21.00
CA LYS A 270 -12.35 18.49 21.84
C LYS A 270 -11.36 19.06 22.85
N MET A 271 -10.46 18.23 23.38
CA MET A 271 -9.39 18.68 24.28
C MET A 271 -8.54 19.80 23.65
N TRP A 272 -8.20 19.68 22.37
CA TRP A 272 -7.34 20.65 21.68
C TRP A 272 -7.97 22.02 21.50
N ALA A 273 -9.32 22.13 21.55
CA ALA A 273 -10.00 23.43 21.50
C ALA A 273 -9.53 24.37 22.63
N LYS A 274 -9.11 23.82 23.79
CA LYS A 274 -8.58 24.60 24.93
C LYS A 274 -7.05 24.65 24.98
N HIS A 275 -6.36 23.79 24.22
CA HIS A 275 -4.91 23.58 24.28
C HIS A 275 -4.22 23.94 22.95
N GLY A 276 -4.53 25.11 22.39
CA GLY A 276 -3.86 25.66 21.21
C GLY A 276 -4.50 25.33 19.85
N GLY A 277 -5.69 24.76 19.84
CA GLY A 277 -6.53 24.61 18.66
C GLY A 277 -5.97 23.67 17.59
N PHE A 278 -6.30 23.94 16.34
CA PHE A 278 -5.89 23.14 15.18
C PHE A 278 -4.36 23.05 15.01
N SER A 279 -3.64 24.16 15.21
CA SER A 279 -2.17 24.18 15.08
C SER A 279 -1.48 23.27 16.09
N ALA A 280 -1.99 23.20 17.33
CA ALA A 280 -1.47 22.29 18.35
C ALA A 280 -1.75 20.82 18.01
N LEU A 281 -2.93 20.51 17.48
CA LEU A 281 -3.27 19.17 16.98
C LEU A 281 -2.36 18.76 15.82
N LYS A 282 -2.07 19.67 14.88
CA LYS A 282 -1.15 19.42 13.76
C LYS A 282 0.27 19.13 14.25
N ASN A 283 0.78 19.95 15.17
CA ASN A 283 2.10 19.72 15.77
C ASN A 283 2.14 18.39 16.54
N TYR A 284 1.05 18.05 17.23
CA TYR A 284 0.92 16.75 17.91
C TYR A 284 0.98 15.60 16.90
N ALA A 285 0.22 15.62 15.81
CA ALA A 285 0.20 14.56 14.81
C ALA A 285 1.59 14.29 14.21
N VAL A 286 2.33 15.36 13.88
CA VAL A 286 3.70 15.27 13.36
C VAL A 286 4.67 14.73 14.42
N SER A 287 4.57 15.22 15.65
CA SER A 287 5.46 14.80 16.74
C SER A 287 5.20 13.36 17.21
N SER A 288 3.95 12.90 17.14
CA SER A 288 3.57 11.52 17.42
C SER A 288 3.78 10.58 16.23
N GLU A 289 4.07 11.11 15.04
CA GLU A 289 4.07 10.40 13.75
C GLU A 289 2.78 9.58 13.53
N ASP A 290 1.64 10.12 13.97
CA ASP A 290 0.35 9.52 13.74
C ASP A 290 -0.05 9.76 12.28
N LYS A 291 0.37 8.85 11.40
CA LYS A 291 0.12 8.92 9.96
C LYS A 291 -1.37 8.92 9.61
N GLU A 292 -2.21 8.30 10.45
CA GLU A 292 -3.64 8.33 10.24
C GLU A 292 -4.21 9.73 10.53
N LEU A 293 -3.80 10.35 11.63
CA LEU A 293 -4.20 11.71 11.98
C LEU A 293 -3.62 12.74 11.01
N GLU A 294 -2.35 12.63 10.62
CA GLU A 294 -1.72 13.46 9.58
C GLU A 294 -2.53 13.41 8.27
N GLY A 295 -2.94 12.21 7.84
CA GLY A 295 -3.77 12.03 6.64
C GLY A 295 -5.14 12.71 6.75
N LYS A 296 -5.79 12.63 7.91
CA LYS A 296 -7.07 13.33 8.16
C LYS A 296 -6.92 14.84 8.19
N ILE A 297 -5.84 15.35 8.78
CA ILE A 297 -5.51 16.78 8.79
C ILE A 297 -5.27 17.27 7.35
N ALA A 298 -4.53 16.51 6.55
CA ALA A 298 -4.28 16.85 5.15
C ALA A 298 -5.58 16.95 4.33
N ILE A 299 -6.55 16.05 4.54
CA ILE A 299 -7.88 16.14 3.93
C ILE A 299 -8.57 17.46 4.32
N VAL A 300 -8.56 17.80 5.61
CA VAL A 300 -9.19 19.03 6.12
C VAL A 300 -8.56 20.28 5.53
N GLU A 301 -7.23 20.33 5.44
CA GLU A 301 -6.49 21.45 4.84
C GLU A 301 -6.76 21.57 3.33
N LYS A 302 -6.84 20.43 2.62
CA LYS A 302 -7.05 20.39 1.17
C LYS A 302 -8.45 20.88 0.75
N TYR A 303 -9.50 20.40 1.42
CA TYR A 303 -10.88 20.68 1.02
C TYR A 303 -11.51 21.85 1.78
N ASN A 304 -10.97 22.20 2.95
CA ASN A 304 -11.32 23.35 3.79
C ASN A 304 -12.83 23.69 3.77
N THR A 305 -13.26 24.73 3.06
CA THR A 305 -14.65 25.22 3.07
C THR A 305 -15.67 24.22 2.51
N ARG A 306 -15.28 23.38 1.56
CA ARG A 306 -16.16 22.39 0.91
C ARG A 306 -16.31 21.11 1.73
N LEU A 307 -15.49 20.90 2.76
CA LEU A 307 -15.42 19.63 3.46
C LEU A 307 -16.76 19.14 4.05
N PRO A 308 -17.57 19.98 4.72
CA PRO A 308 -18.85 19.50 5.27
C PRO A 308 -19.82 19.01 4.20
N GLU A 309 -19.89 19.72 3.08
CA GLU A 309 -20.70 19.32 1.91
C GLU A 309 -20.23 17.97 1.36
N LEU A 310 -18.92 17.82 1.15
CA LEU A 310 -18.32 16.60 0.61
C LEU A 310 -18.54 15.40 1.54
N VAL A 311 -18.37 15.56 2.86
CA VAL A 311 -18.62 14.48 3.81
C VAL A 311 -20.08 14.06 3.81
N ASN A 312 -21.02 15.03 3.81
CA ASN A 312 -22.45 14.72 3.73
C ASN A 312 -22.80 14.00 2.42
N ARG A 313 -22.21 14.42 1.30
CA ARG A 313 -22.40 13.78 -0.01
C ARG A 313 -21.89 12.34 -0.02
N ILE A 314 -20.67 12.11 0.47
CA ILE A 314 -20.09 10.77 0.61
C ILE A 314 -20.98 9.89 1.50
N GLN A 315 -21.52 10.43 2.59
CA GLN A 315 -22.45 9.70 3.46
C GLN A 315 -23.77 9.38 2.75
N SER A 316 -24.33 10.28 1.95
CA SER A 316 -25.58 10.04 1.22
C SER A 316 -25.43 9.05 0.06
N CYS A 317 -24.26 9.02 -0.59
CA CYS A 317 -23.97 8.09 -1.69
C CYS A 317 -23.51 6.70 -1.19
N HIS A 318 -23.28 6.55 0.11
CA HIS A 318 -22.77 5.31 0.68
C HIS A 318 -23.87 4.25 0.84
N THR A 319 -23.68 3.08 0.25
CA THR A 319 -24.48 1.87 0.50
C THR A 319 -23.73 0.87 1.39
N ALA A 320 -24.44 0.19 2.29
CA ALA A 320 -23.89 -0.87 3.11
C ALA A 320 -23.61 -2.16 2.31
N ASN A 321 -24.30 -2.37 1.18
CA ASN A 321 -24.18 -3.57 0.38
C ASN A 321 -23.19 -3.36 -0.78
N ILE A 322 -22.08 -4.10 -0.76
CA ILE A 322 -21.06 -4.08 -1.83
C ILE A 322 -21.67 -4.36 -3.21
N LYS A 323 -22.71 -5.20 -3.29
CA LYS A 323 -23.33 -5.57 -4.57
C LYS A 323 -24.16 -4.45 -5.20
N GLU A 324 -24.56 -3.44 -4.44
CA GLU A 324 -25.36 -2.31 -4.93
C GLU A 324 -24.48 -1.10 -5.28
N ALA A 325 -23.20 -1.14 -4.94
CA ALA A 325 -22.27 -0.06 -5.22
C ALA A 325 -21.70 -0.18 -6.63
N ASP A 326 -21.64 0.96 -7.32
CA ASP A 326 -20.91 1.12 -8.58
C ASP A 326 -19.40 1.12 -8.28
N TYR A 327 -19.00 1.76 -7.17
CA TYR A 327 -17.61 1.81 -6.72
C TYR A 327 -17.44 1.30 -5.30
N THR A 328 -16.49 0.38 -5.11
CA THR A 328 -16.03 -0.03 -3.77
C THR A 328 -14.69 0.62 -3.47
N LEU A 329 -14.60 1.42 -2.43
CA LEU A 329 -13.43 2.23 -2.09
C LEU A 329 -12.81 1.76 -0.78
N GLY A 330 -11.49 1.58 -0.75
CA GLY A 330 -10.81 1.25 0.49
C GLY A 330 -9.31 1.18 0.37
N THR A 331 -8.65 1.07 1.52
CA THR A 331 -7.21 0.81 1.54
C THR A 331 -6.93 -0.67 1.32
N VAL A 332 -5.77 -1.00 0.75
CA VAL A 332 -5.35 -2.39 0.53
C VAL A 332 -5.39 -3.21 1.83
N HIS A 333 -4.98 -2.61 2.95
CA HIS A 333 -5.03 -3.26 4.27
C HIS A 333 -6.44 -3.70 4.67
N LYS A 334 -7.47 -2.92 4.31
CA LYS A 334 -8.89 -3.27 4.58
C LYS A 334 -9.47 -4.21 3.53
N ALA A 335 -8.93 -4.18 2.32
CA ALA A 335 -9.33 -5.05 1.20
C ALA A 335 -8.65 -6.43 1.22
N LYS A 336 -7.63 -6.65 2.06
CA LYS A 336 -6.99 -7.96 2.21
C LYS A 336 -8.02 -9.00 2.64
N GLY A 337 -7.99 -10.18 2.00
CA GLY A 337 -9.00 -11.24 2.15
C GLY A 337 -10.28 -11.03 1.32
N MET A 338 -10.47 -9.86 0.71
CA MET A 338 -11.56 -9.61 -0.24
C MET A 338 -11.10 -9.84 -1.67
N GLU A 339 -12.05 -9.92 -2.60
CA GLU A 339 -11.78 -10.12 -4.03
C GLU A 339 -12.85 -9.40 -4.86
N PHE A 340 -12.46 -8.85 -6.02
CA PHE A 340 -13.35 -8.02 -6.84
C PHE A 340 -13.21 -8.37 -8.33
N ASP A 341 -14.31 -8.27 -9.08
CA ASP A 341 -14.32 -8.54 -10.52
C ASP A 341 -13.40 -7.56 -11.27
N THR A 342 -13.52 -6.27 -10.97
CA THR A 342 -12.65 -5.21 -11.49
C THR A 342 -11.94 -4.50 -10.35
N VAL A 343 -10.62 -4.38 -10.42
CA VAL A 343 -9.81 -3.59 -9.49
C VAL A 343 -9.10 -2.47 -10.24
N LYS A 344 -9.25 -1.25 -9.74
CA LYS A 344 -8.43 -0.10 -10.06
C LYS A 344 -7.47 0.15 -8.89
N VAL A 345 -6.18 0.03 -9.15
CA VAL A 345 -5.14 0.45 -8.19
C VAL A 345 -4.88 1.93 -8.43
N THR A 346 -4.75 2.74 -7.38
CA THR A 346 -4.41 4.18 -7.50
C THR A 346 -2.91 4.41 -7.59
N ASP A 347 -2.51 5.62 -7.96
CA ASP A 347 -1.10 6.03 -8.02
C ASP A 347 -0.54 6.52 -6.68
N ASP A 348 -1.17 6.23 -5.55
CA ASP A 348 -0.70 6.66 -4.22
C ASP A 348 0.30 5.68 -3.56
N PHE A 349 0.75 4.67 -4.31
CA PHE A 349 1.83 3.74 -3.95
C PHE A 349 3.21 4.31 -4.34
N PHE A 350 4.27 3.54 -4.08
CA PHE A 350 5.62 3.92 -4.51
C PHE A 350 5.67 4.12 -6.03
N LYS A 351 6.05 5.32 -6.46
CA LYS A 351 6.11 5.69 -7.88
C LYS A 351 7.49 5.44 -8.45
N ILE A 352 7.52 4.84 -9.62
CA ILE A 352 8.73 4.74 -10.42
C ILE A 352 8.67 5.82 -11.49
N PRO A 353 9.67 6.70 -11.55
CA PRO A 353 9.58 7.93 -12.33
C PRO A 353 9.69 7.71 -13.84
N THR A 354 10.27 6.57 -14.28
CA THR A 354 10.51 6.32 -15.70
C THR A 354 10.73 4.84 -16.03
N THR A 355 10.80 4.55 -17.33
CA THR A 355 11.01 3.24 -17.95
C THR A 355 12.47 2.78 -17.87
N ARG A 356 12.72 1.46 -17.96
CA ARG A 356 14.08 0.85 -17.84
C ARG A 356 15.15 1.50 -18.72
N HIS A 357 14.83 1.72 -19.99
CA HIS A 357 15.79 2.23 -20.97
C HIS A 357 16.22 3.69 -20.70
N ASN A 358 15.48 4.42 -19.84
CA ASN A 358 15.85 5.74 -19.35
C ASN A 358 16.58 5.68 -17.99
N LEU A 359 16.50 4.57 -17.25
CA LEU A 359 17.11 4.42 -15.92
C LEU A 359 18.63 4.20 -15.95
N GLU A 360 19.16 3.53 -16.98
CA GLU A 360 20.62 3.41 -17.18
C GLU A 360 21.29 4.79 -17.27
N ARG A 361 20.54 5.82 -17.67
CA ARG A 361 21.01 7.21 -17.72
C ARG A 361 20.96 7.93 -16.37
N LEU A 362 20.08 7.50 -15.45
CA LEU A 362 19.79 8.21 -14.20
C LEU A 362 20.52 7.62 -12.98
N ASN A 363 21.22 6.48 -13.12
CA ASN A 363 21.99 5.84 -12.03
C ASN A 363 21.17 5.59 -10.74
N ILE A 364 19.87 5.35 -10.85
CA ILE A 364 18.97 5.22 -9.70
C ILE A 364 19.09 3.81 -9.10
N LYS A 365 19.58 3.72 -7.86
CA LYS A 365 19.48 2.50 -7.05
C LYS A 365 18.12 2.49 -6.34
N ILE A 366 17.27 1.52 -6.70
CA ILE A 366 16.00 1.30 -6.00
C ILE A 366 16.32 0.76 -4.60
N ALA A 367 16.04 1.55 -3.56
CA ALA A 367 16.38 1.21 -2.18
C ALA A 367 15.60 -0.04 -1.69
N SER A 368 16.30 -0.94 -1.01
CA SER A 368 15.79 -2.23 -0.53
C SER A 368 14.89 -2.16 0.72
N GLY A 369 14.61 -0.97 1.26
CA GLY A 369 13.86 -0.79 2.52
C GLY A 369 12.33 -0.77 2.38
N VAL A 370 11.79 -1.30 1.28
CA VAL A 370 10.41 -1.02 0.79
C VAL A 370 9.60 -2.33 0.61
N GLU A 371 10.06 -3.45 1.18
CA GLU A 371 9.44 -4.76 0.95
C GLU A 371 7.93 -4.83 1.23
N ASP A 372 7.48 -4.18 2.30
CA ASP A 372 6.05 -4.14 2.66
C ASP A 372 5.22 -3.34 1.66
N GLU A 373 5.78 -2.29 1.06
CA GLU A 373 5.08 -1.50 0.03
C GLU A 373 4.95 -2.29 -1.28
N TRP A 374 5.94 -3.13 -1.60
CA TRP A 374 5.85 -4.04 -2.74
C TRP A 374 4.84 -5.17 -2.48
N ASN A 375 4.81 -5.72 -1.26
CA ASN A 375 3.77 -6.65 -0.83
C ASN A 375 2.39 -5.99 -0.92
N LEU A 376 2.24 -4.73 -0.51
CA LEU A 376 0.99 -3.99 -0.62
C LEU A 376 0.53 -3.83 -2.08
N LEU A 377 1.44 -3.47 -2.98
CA LEU A 377 1.11 -3.38 -4.41
C LEU A 377 0.74 -4.74 -5.00
N TYR A 378 1.49 -5.79 -4.67
CA TYR A 378 1.19 -7.16 -5.08
C TYR A 378 -0.17 -7.63 -4.56
N VAL A 379 -0.50 -7.37 -3.29
CA VAL A 379 -1.81 -7.65 -2.71
C VAL A 379 -2.90 -6.90 -3.48
N ALA A 380 -2.71 -5.61 -3.77
CA ALA A 380 -3.67 -4.78 -4.50
C ALA A 380 -3.99 -5.35 -5.88
N VAL A 381 -2.96 -5.66 -6.67
CA VAL A 381 -3.10 -6.23 -8.02
C VAL A 381 -3.79 -7.59 -7.99
N THR A 382 -3.41 -8.45 -7.04
CA THR A 382 -3.97 -9.80 -6.92
C THR A 382 -5.39 -9.86 -6.34
N ARG A 383 -6.01 -8.71 -6.01
CA ARG A 383 -7.43 -8.65 -5.62
C ARG A 383 -8.39 -8.76 -6.82
N ALA A 384 -7.89 -8.50 -8.03
CA ALA A 384 -8.67 -8.57 -9.27
C ALA A 384 -8.99 -10.03 -9.64
N LYS A 385 -10.22 -10.30 -10.07
CA LYS A 385 -10.62 -11.59 -10.67
C LYS A 385 -10.59 -11.56 -12.19
N LYS A 386 -11.17 -10.52 -12.79
CA LYS A 386 -11.40 -10.44 -14.24
C LYS A 386 -10.66 -9.25 -14.87
N HIS A 387 -10.78 -8.05 -14.30
CA HIS A 387 -10.20 -6.85 -14.88
C HIS A 387 -9.29 -6.13 -13.88
N LEU A 388 -8.07 -5.80 -14.30
CA LEU A 388 -7.16 -4.95 -13.55
C LEU A 388 -6.91 -3.66 -14.35
N VAL A 389 -7.38 -2.54 -13.83
CA VAL A 389 -7.08 -1.21 -14.39
C VAL A 389 -5.73 -0.76 -13.85
N ILE A 390 -4.72 -0.78 -14.72
CA ILE A 390 -3.35 -0.39 -14.38
C ILE A 390 -3.17 1.14 -14.40
N THR A 391 -2.20 1.62 -13.65
CA THR A 391 -1.78 3.02 -13.67
C THR A 391 -0.47 3.19 -14.43
N GLN A 392 -0.13 4.44 -14.74
CA GLN A 392 1.19 4.76 -15.32
C GLN A 392 2.34 4.26 -14.42
N SER A 393 2.17 4.29 -13.09
CA SER A 393 3.20 3.78 -12.17
C SER A 393 3.38 2.26 -12.30
N ILE A 394 2.29 1.51 -12.48
CA ILE A 394 2.36 0.05 -12.70
C ILE A 394 2.96 -0.25 -14.08
N GLU A 395 2.60 0.49 -15.13
CA GLU A 395 3.27 0.34 -16.43
C GLU A 395 4.78 0.63 -16.32
N ASN A 396 5.18 1.69 -15.62
CA ASN A 396 6.59 2.00 -15.39
C ASN A 396 7.32 0.88 -14.65
N ILE A 397 6.67 0.21 -13.70
CA ILE A 397 7.19 -0.98 -13.02
C ILE A 397 7.39 -2.14 -14.00
N LEU A 398 6.42 -2.39 -14.87
CA LEU A 398 6.48 -3.49 -15.83
C LEU A 398 7.57 -3.24 -16.87
N THR A 399 7.65 -2.02 -17.41
CA THR A 399 8.74 -1.63 -18.32
C THR A 399 10.11 -1.73 -17.66
N LEU A 400 10.20 -1.48 -16.36
CA LEU A 400 11.39 -1.71 -15.54
C LEU A 400 11.86 -3.16 -15.54
N ALA A 401 10.92 -4.10 -15.51
CA ALA A 401 11.21 -5.52 -15.63
C ALA A 401 11.56 -5.94 -17.07
N GLY A 402 11.33 -5.08 -18.06
CA GLY A 402 11.53 -5.37 -19.48
C GLY A 402 10.22 -5.61 -20.25
N GLU A 403 9.07 -5.36 -19.61
CA GLU A 403 7.75 -5.61 -20.19
C GLU A 403 7.13 -4.36 -20.79
N TYR A 404 6.94 -4.37 -22.10
CA TYR A 404 6.48 -3.19 -22.87
C TYR A 404 5.14 -3.41 -23.59
N PHE A 405 4.44 -4.51 -23.32
CA PHE A 405 3.17 -4.87 -23.97
C PHE A 405 3.23 -4.83 -25.50
N LEU A 406 4.34 -5.32 -26.05
CA LEU A 406 4.57 -5.37 -27.49
C LEU A 406 4.12 -6.73 -28.03
N LYS A 407 3.29 -6.70 -29.08
CA LYS A 407 2.84 -7.88 -29.82
C LYS A 407 3.48 -7.89 -31.21
N ALA A 408 4.03 -9.03 -31.61
CA ALA A 408 4.52 -9.22 -32.98
C ALA A 408 3.34 -9.47 -33.93
N GLU A 409 3.30 -8.73 -35.04
CA GLU A 409 2.36 -8.93 -36.15
C GLU A 409 3.15 -9.02 -37.47
N LEU A 410 2.60 -9.74 -38.46
CA LEU A 410 3.22 -9.86 -39.79
C LEU A 410 3.16 -8.51 -40.52
N SER A 411 4.31 -8.02 -40.97
CA SER A 411 4.42 -6.74 -41.67
C SER A 411 3.54 -6.67 -42.93
N SER A 412 3.36 -7.80 -43.62
CA SER A 412 2.50 -7.91 -44.81
C SER A 412 1.02 -7.56 -44.56
N VAL A 413 0.56 -7.63 -43.31
CA VAL A 413 -0.82 -7.25 -42.94
C VAL A 413 -0.94 -5.74 -42.72
N ILE A 414 0.15 -5.09 -42.30
CA ILE A 414 0.20 -3.70 -41.87
C ILE A 414 0.25 -2.75 -43.06
N PHE A 415 1.10 -3.06 -44.05
CA PHE A 415 1.33 -2.19 -45.21
C PHE A 415 0.21 -2.23 -46.27
N LYS A 416 -0.93 -2.89 -46.00
CA LYS A 416 -2.09 -2.89 -46.91
C LYS A 416 -2.73 -1.50 -47.07
N GLU A 417 -2.58 -0.64 -46.07
CA GLU A 417 -3.24 0.68 -46.00
C GLU A 417 -2.26 1.87 -46.21
N GLY A 418 -0.98 1.59 -46.48
CA GLY A 418 0.06 2.60 -46.73
C GLY A 418 1.19 2.62 -45.69
N PRO A 419 2.11 3.61 -45.77
CA PRO A 419 3.25 3.73 -44.85
C PRO A 419 2.78 4.08 -43.44
N VAL A 420 3.29 3.36 -42.45
CA VAL A 420 2.91 3.52 -41.03
C VAL A 420 4.05 4.18 -40.25
N GLN A 421 3.72 5.23 -39.50
CA GLN A 421 4.64 5.92 -38.60
C GLN A 421 4.72 5.24 -37.23
N CYS A 422 5.84 5.44 -36.54
CA CYS A 422 6.03 4.96 -35.17
C CYS A 422 5.01 5.57 -34.22
N ALA A 423 4.41 4.72 -33.38
CA ALA A 423 3.40 5.12 -32.40
C ALA A 423 3.97 5.87 -31.19
N PHE A 424 5.28 5.81 -30.94
CA PHE A 424 5.86 6.53 -29.80
C PHE A 424 5.95 8.03 -30.08
N ASN A 425 5.50 8.83 -29.11
CA ASN A 425 5.59 10.28 -29.15
C ASN A 425 7.02 10.74 -29.46
N HIS A 426 7.14 11.72 -30.36
CA HIS A 426 8.40 12.31 -30.81
C HIS A 426 9.34 11.39 -31.61
N CYS A 427 8.88 10.21 -32.03
CA CYS A 427 9.60 9.36 -32.98
C CYS A 427 9.10 9.60 -34.42
N ASN A 428 9.98 10.09 -35.30
CA ASN A 428 9.64 10.37 -36.71
C ASN A 428 9.99 9.21 -37.66
N ASN A 429 10.32 8.03 -37.12
CA ASN A 429 10.70 6.90 -37.96
C ASN A 429 9.47 6.20 -38.56
N ASN A 430 9.60 5.76 -39.81
CA ASN A 430 8.61 4.91 -40.47
C ASN A 430 8.91 3.42 -40.22
N MET A 431 7.90 2.58 -40.36
CA MET A 431 8.09 1.12 -40.39
C MET A 431 8.82 0.71 -41.66
N LEU A 432 9.64 -0.34 -41.58
CA LEU A 432 10.38 -0.88 -42.71
C LEU A 432 9.54 -1.93 -43.44
N GLU A 433 9.34 -1.76 -44.75
CA GLU A 433 8.55 -2.67 -45.58
C GLU A 433 9.19 -4.05 -45.76
N ASP A 434 10.52 -4.15 -45.60
CA ASP A 434 11.28 -5.39 -45.77
C ASP A 434 11.38 -6.25 -44.51
N ALA A 435 10.90 -5.76 -43.37
CA ALA A 435 10.87 -6.54 -42.14
C ALA A 435 9.78 -7.60 -42.18
N VAL A 436 10.07 -8.83 -41.72
CA VAL A 436 9.08 -9.93 -41.70
C VAL A 436 8.02 -9.69 -40.62
N LEU A 437 8.43 -9.14 -39.49
CA LEU A 437 7.58 -8.85 -38.34
C LEU A 437 7.72 -7.37 -37.96
N THR A 438 6.63 -6.81 -37.47
CA THR A 438 6.60 -5.47 -36.85
C THR A 438 5.97 -5.59 -35.46
N MET A 439 6.53 -4.88 -34.50
CA MET A 439 5.97 -4.86 -33.15
C MET A 439 4.88 -3.80 -33.04
N LYS A 440 3.81 -4.15 -32.33
CA LYS A 440 2.69 -3.27 -32.03
C LYS A 440 2.56 -3.11 -30.52
N LYS A 441 2.59 -1.87 -30.04
CA LYS A 441 2.21 -1.53 -28.66
C LYS A 441 0.70 -1.67 -28.55
N LEU A 442 0.24 -2.48 -27.59
CA LEU A 442 -1.19 -2.61 -27.32
C LEU A 442 -1.73 -1.31 -26.69
N PRO A 443 -2.96 -0.90 -27.02
CA PRO A 443 -3.58 0.25 -26.38
C PRO A 443 -3.81 -0.04 -24.90
N ILE A 444 -3.61 0.96 -24.05
CA ILE A 444 -3.82 0.87 -22.60
C ILE A 444 -4.65 2.08 -22.17
N THR A 445 -5.76 1.82 -21.50
CA THR A 445 -6.54 2.85 -20.81
C THR A 445 -6.13 2.86 -19.35
N TYR A 446 -5.54 3.97 -18.91
CA TYR A 446 -5.08 4.12 -17.55
C TYR A 446 -6.21 4.50 -16.59
N SER A 447 -5.91 4.38 -15.30
CA SER A 447 -6.84 4.64 -14.20
C SER A 447 -7.45 6.06 -14.19
N ASP A 448 -6.77 7.05 -14.77
CA ASP A 448 -7.19 8.44 -14.88
C ASP A 448 -7.97 8.73 -16.18
N LYS A 449 -8.29 7.68 -16.95
CA LYS A 449 -8.91 7.73 -18.28
C LYS A 449 -8.03 8.33 -19.37
N THR A 450 -6.74 8.54 -19.10
CA THR A 450 -5.80 8.77 -20.20
C THR A 450 -5.64 7.47 -20.99
N GLU A 451 -5.47 7.60 -22.30
CA GLU A 451 -5.31 6.46 -23.20
C GLU A 451 -3.98 6.55 -23.91
N ASP A 452 -3.17 5.51 -23.75
CA ASP A 452 -2.17 5.19 -24.75
C ASP A 452 -2.88 4.44 -25.88
N LYS A 453 -3.00 5.09 -27.04
CA LYS A 453 -3.66 4.51 -28.22
C LYS A 453 -2.90 3.31 -28.79
N GLY A 454 -1.66 3.08 -28.34
CA GLY A 454 -0.77 2.07 -28.88
C GLY A 454 -0.45 2.32 -30.35
N GLY A 455 -0.09 1.25 -31.06
CA GLY A 455 0.21 1.29 -32.48
C GLY A 455 1.55 0.66 -32.82
N TYR A 456 1.97 0.76 -34.08
CA TYR A 456 3.16 0.07 -34.58
C TYR A 456 4.44 0.81 -34.21
N VAL A 457 5.48 0.05 -33.87
CA VAL A 457 6.72 0.56 -33.29
C VAL A 457 7.90 0.28 -34.22
N CYS A 458 8.71 1.32 -34.48
CA CYS A 458 9.84 1.22 -35.40
C CYS A 458 10.98 0.39 -34.79
N HIS A 459 11.81 -0.22 -35.63
CA HIS A 459 12.87 -1.14 -35.16
C HIS A 459 13.87 -0.48 -34.19
N ALA A 460 14.19 0.81 -34.34
CA ALA A 460 15.03 1.52 -33.35
C ALA A 460 14.36 1.58 -31.96
N CYS A 461 13.08 1.91 -31.90
CA CYS A 461 12.33 1.94 -30.65
C CYS A 461 12.15 0.54 -30.06
N VAL A 462 11.99 -0.49 -30.89
CA VAL A 462 11.97 -1.89 -30.42
C VAL A 462 13.35 -2.28 -29.87
N HIS A 463 14.45 -1.89 -30.53
CA HIS A 463 15.81 -2.24 -30.12
C HIS A 463 16.15 -1.64 -28.75
N GLN A 464 15.71 -0.40 -28.48
CA GLN A 464 15.85 0.20 -27.15
C GLN A 464 15.13 -0.56 -26.02
N ARG A 465 14.08 -1.34 -26.35
CA ARG A 465 13.19 -1.97 -25.37
C ARG A 465 13.44 -3.47 -25.21
N ILE A 466 13.45 -4.20 -26.31
CA ILE A 466 13.66 -5.66 -26.36
C ILE A 466 15.14 -6.02 -26.60
N GLY A 467 15.97 -5.02 -26.93
CA GLY A 467 17.39 -5.23 -27.14
C GLY A 467 17.73 -5.96 -28.45
N PRO A 468 18.78 -6.80 -28.46
CA PRO A 468 19.35 -7.36 -29.69
C PRO A 468 18.44 -8.38 -30.39
N MET A 469 17.36 -8.82 -29.75
CA MET A 469 16.33 -9.66 -30.36
C MET A 469 15.71 -9.02 -31.62
N THR A 470 15.74 -7.69 -31.72
CA THR A 470 15.32 -6.97 -32.92
C THR A 470 16.12 -7.31 -34.18
N HIS A 471 17.36 -7.80 -34.02
CA HIS A 471 18.18 -8.22 -35.15
C HIS A 471 17.66 -9.50 -35.83
N LEU A 472 16.74 -10.23 -35.18
CA LEU A 472 16.00 -11.33 -35.81
C LEU A 472 14.92 -10.83 -36.77
N MET A 473 14.53 -9.55 -36.66
CA MET A 473 13.47 -8.95 -37.48
C MET A 473 14.03 -8.12 -38.64
N VAL A 474 15.20 -7.48 -38.46
CA VAL A 474 15.85 -6.62 -39.47
C VAL A 474 17.36 -6.50 -39.22
N SER A 475 18.15 -6.17 -40.24
CA SER A 475 19.62 -6.11 -40.12
C SER A 475 20.10 -5.00 -39.15
N PRO A 476 21.21 -5.21 -38.42
CA PRO A 476 21.74 -4.23 -37.47
C PRO A 476 22.10 -2.88 -38.12
N GLU A 477 22.57 -2.87 -39.36
CA GLU A 477 22.91 -1.65 -40.10
C GLU A 477 21.67 -0.79 -40.33
N ARG A 478 20.55 -1.42 -40.67
CA ARG A 478 19.27 -0.73 -40.84
C ARG A 478 18.77 -0.16 -39.52
N VAL A 479 18.82 -0.91 -38.43
CA VAL A 479 18.42 -0.40 -37.10
C VAL A 479 19.27 0.81 -36.70
N LYS A 480 20.59 0.76 -36.90
CA LYS A 480 21.52 1.85 -36.56
C LYS A 480 21.33 3.12 -37.40
N SER A 481 20.76 2.99 -38.60
CA SER A 481 20.47 4.14 -39.47
C SER A 481 19.26 4.97 -39.02
N MET A 482 18.42 4.41 -38.16
CA MET A 482 17.19 5.04 -37.67
C MET A 482 17.47 5.92 -36.45
N GLN A 483 16.69 6.99 -36.27
CA GLN A 483 16.85 7.86 -35.11
C GLN A 483 16.32 7.20 -33.84
N ASN A 484 17.09 7.25 -32.77
CA ASN A 484 16.63 6.78 -31.46
C ASN A 484 15.63 7.77 -30.87
N ASN A 485 14.45 7.28 -30.47
CA ASN A 485 13.56 8.12 -29.68
C ASN A 485 14.18 8.36 -28.30
N ILE A 486 14.06 9.58 -27.80
CA ILE A 486 14.46 9.96 -26.45
C ILE A 486 13.19 10.41 -25.75
N GLU A 487 12.58 9.51 -24.98
CA GLU A 487 11.40 9.84 -24.20
C GLU A 487 11.76 10.86 -23.12
N ASN A 488 10.93 11.90 -22.96
CA ASN A 488 11.09 12.86 -21.87
C ASN A 488 10.82 12.18 -20.53
N VAL A 489 11.80 12.25 -19.63
CA VAL A 489 11.68 11.72 -18.28
C VAL A 489 10.90 12.72 -17.43
N ALA A 490 9.63 12.44 -17.15
CA ALA A 490 8.87 13.19 -16.16
C ALA A 490 9.28 12.73 -14.74
N LEU A 491 10.34 13.32 -14.19
CA LEU A 491 10.71 13.09 -12.79
C LEU A 491 9.63 13.73 -11.88
N PRO A 492 8.93 12.98 -11.02
CA PRO A 492 8.07 13.55 -10.00
C PRO A 492 8.90 14.48 -9.10
N ARG A 493 8.36 15.64 -8.70
CA ARG A 493 9.02 16.59 -7.78
C ARG A 493 9.60 15.93 -6.52
N ASN A 494 8.96 14.87 -6.04
CA ASN A 494 9.34 14.15 -4.84
C ASN A 494 10.61 13.29 -5.04
N PHE A 495 10.93 12.92 -6.29
CA PHE A 495 12.10 12.13 -6.65
C PHE A 495 13.36 12.99 -6.81
N LEU A 496 13.22 14.26 -7.20
CA LEU A 496 14.31 15.24 -7.18
C LEU A 496 14.87 15.43 -5.75
N LEU A 497 14.00 15.43 -4.74
CA LEU A 497 14.38 15.51 -3.33
C LEU A 497 15.12 14.25 -2.82
N LEU A 498 14.85 13.08 -3.42
CA LEU A 498 15.54 11.83 -3.09
C LEU A 498 16.91 11.71 -3.77
N LEU A 499 17.08 12.33 -4.94
CA LEU A 499 18.37 12.43 -5.63
C LEU A 499 19.30 13.48 -5.00
N GLU A 500 18.75 14.48 -4.30
CA GLU A 500 19.53 15.47 -3.53
C GLU A 500 19.90 15.00 -2.11
N ALA A 501 19.32 13.88 -1.63
CA ALA A 501 19.54 13.33 -0.30
C ALA A 501 20.44 12.08 -0.25
N ILE A 502 21.07 11.74 -1.38
CA ILE A 502 22.15 10.75 -1.53
C ILE A 502 23.40 11.54 -1.92
#